data_AF-A0A520TWC7-F1
#
_entry.id   AF-A0A520TWC7-F1
#
_cell.length_a   1.000
_cell.length_b   1.000
_cell.length_c   1.000
_cell.angle_alpha   90.00
_cell.angle_beta   90.00
_cell.angle_gamma   90.00
#
_symmetry.space_group_name_H-M   'P 1'
#
loop_
_entity.id
_entity.type
_entity.pdbx_description
1 polymer ?
#
loop_
_entity_poly.entity_id
_entity_poly.type
_entity_poly.pdbx_seq_one_letter_code
_entity_poly.pdbx_strand_id
1 'polypeptide(L)'
;MNQEKLKVNKLSDRGLSTRKIFASSQIPPKSLVIPFVLLIFSGFFFYWFYTGLKQQQNNLNQINTRLIDIEESFQSQSNFAEERVGSILQDIKLLNSEVRKLWDLSNKRNKKNIALLENQVNEITQAINLNSKDFELINNNLKKLNTSMFDLQGRIAKLSSLELKAGIYDQKFNDLNEAIKSIDAYRLQINQRLLEIDQQLNSSNLNPEP
;
A
#
# COMPACT_ATOMS: atom_id res chain seq x y z
N MET A 1 -49.69 -118.45 7.36
CA MET A 1 -50.85 -117.92 8.12
C MET A 1 -51.79 -117.30 7.09
N ASN A 2 -52.57 -118.12 6.38
CA ASN A 2 -53.94 -118.56 6.73
C ASN A 2 -54.87 -117.34 6.82
N GLN A 3 -55.52 -116.96 5.72
CA GLN A 3 -56.81 -117.49 5.24
C GLN A 3 -57.90 -117.48 6.30
N GLU A 4 -58.98 -116.73 6.06
CA GLU A 4 -60.29 -117.29 5.67
C GLU A 4 -61.33 -116.14 5.58
N LYS A 5 -61.90 -115.88 4.39
CA LYS A 5 -63.24 -116.32 3.90
C LYS A 5 -64.38 -115.43 4.41
N LEU A 6 -65.50 -115.13 3.74
CA LEU A 6 -66.24 -115.47 2.50
C LEU A 6 -67.47 -114.51 2.55
N LYS A 7 -68.22 -114.07 1.52
CA LYS A 7 -69.04 -114.78 0.51
C LYS A 7 -69.51 -113.73 -0.52
N VAL A 8 -69.24 -113.86 -1.82
CA VAL A 8 -70.05 -114.43 -2.94
C VAL A 8 -71.54 -114.02 -3.02
N ASN A 9 -71.91 -113.36 -4.14
CA ASN A 9 -72.84 -113.83 -5.22
C ASN A 9 -74.00 -112.88 -5.61
N LYS A 10 -74.02 -112.38 -6.88
CA LYS A 10 -75.13 -112.66 -7.84
C LYS A 10 -74.80 -112.24 -9.28
N LEU A 11 -75.20 -113.09 -10.21
CA LEU A 11 -75.01 -113.09 -11.66
C LEU A 11 -76.10 -112.31 -12.45
N SER A 12 -75.76 -112.05 -13.72
CA SER A 12 -76.56 -112.20 -14.96
C SER A 12 -77.34 -111.02 -15.56
N ASP A 13 -76.82 -110.55 -16.71
CA ASP A 13 -77.43 -110.53 -18.06
C ASP A 13 -78.44 -109.46 -18.54
N ARG A 14 -78.16 -109.01 -19.78
CA ARG A 14 -79.04 -108.64 -20.92
C ARG A 14 -79.42 -107.19 -21.20
N GLY A 15 -79.14 -106.78 -22.45
CA GLY A 15 -79.99 -105.88 -23.23
C GLY A 15 -79.25 -104.87 -24.12
N LEU A 16 -79.03 -105.19 -25.40
CA LEU A 16 -78.83 -104.16 -26.45
C LEU A 16 -80.20 -103.56 -26.82
N SER A 17 -80.31 -102.23 -26.92
CA SER A 17 -81.39 -101.56 -27.65
C SER A 17 -81.06 -100.09 -27.99
N THR A 18 -80.76 -99.88 -29.27
CA THR A 18 -80.94 -98.72 -30.16
C THR A 18 -81.46 -97.35 -29.65
N ARG A 19 -80.61 -96.32 -29.87
CA ARG A 19 -80.80 -94.98 -30.48
C ARG A 19 -82.17 -94.26 -30.37
N LYS A 20 -82.16 -92.99 -29.89
CA LYS A 20 -82.94 -91.86 -30.48
C LYS A 20 -82.19 -90.53 -30.30
N ILE A 21 -82.01 -89.81 -31.40
CA ILE A 21 -81.54 -88.42 -31.50
C ILE A 21 -82.76 -87.50 -31.45
N PHE A 22 -82.69 -86.40 -30.70
CA PHE A 22 -83.68 -85.31 -30.75
C PHE A 22 -82.97 -84.00 -31.03
N ALA A 23 -83.54 -83.24 -31.96
CA ALA A 23 -83.04 -81.97 -32.48
C ALA A 23 -83.70 -80.77 -31.78
N SER A 24 -82.91 -79.69 -31.70
CA SER A 24 -83.26 -78.25 -31.72
C SER A 24 -84.30 -77.69 -30.75
N SER A 25 -83.89 -76.70 -29.95
CA SER A 25 -84.77 -75.79 -29.22
C SER A 25 -84.38 -74.32 -29.45
N GLN A 26 -85.39 -73.51 -29.82
CA GLN A 26 -85.34 -72.05 -29.86
C GLN A 26 -85.58 -71.48 -28.44
N ILE A 27 -84.84 -70.43 -28.08
CA ILE A 27 -84.84 -69.78 -26.75
C ILE A 27 -85.66 -68.48 -26.80
N PRO A 28 -86.55 -68.18 -25.82
CA PRO A 28 -87.39 -66.98 -25.81
C PRO A 28 -86.61 -65.67 -25.53
N PRO A 29 -87.02 -64.52 -26.11
CA PRO A 29 -86.22 -63.28 -26.16
C PRO A 29 -85.95 -62.59 -24.80
N LYS A 30 -86.79 -62.80 -23.77
CA LYS A 30 -86.55 -62.22 -22.42
C LYS A 30 -85.34 -62.86 -21.70
N SER A 31 -84.94 -64.08 -22.09
CA SER A 31 -83.74 -64.76 -21.58
C SER A 31 -82.44 -64.18 -22.12
N LEU A 32 -82.48 -63.40 -23.21
CA LEU A 32 -81.30 -62.73 -23.79
C LEU A 32 -80.94 -61.43 -23.05
N VAL A 33 -81.82 -60.87 -22.22
CA VAL A 33 -81.58 -59.59 -21.54
C VAL A 33 -80.47 -59.71 -20.48
N ILE A 34 -80.48 -60.79 -19.68
CA ILE A 34 -79.46 -61.04 -18.63
C ILE A 34 -78.04 -61.18 -19.22
N PRO A 35 -77.78 -62.02 -20.25
CA PRO A 35 -76.45 -62.09 -20.86
C PRO A 35 -76.08 -60.79 -21.57
N PHE A 36 -77.05 -60.04 -22.10
CA PHE A 36 -76.77 -58.72 -22.71
C PHE A 36 -76.33 -57.69 -21.66
N VAL A 37 -76.96 -57.66 -20.49
CA VAL A 37 -76.56 -56.81 -19.35
C VAL A 37 -75.18 -57.20 -18.83
N LEU A 38 -74.87 -58.49 -18.73
CA LEU A 38 -73.54 -58.98 -18.35
C LEU A 38 -72.46 -58.62 -19.37
N LEU A 39 -72.77 -58.64 -20.67
CA LEU A 39 -71.86 -58.19 -21.73
C LEU A 39 -71.60 -56.69 -21.66
N ILE A 40 -72.62 -55.87 -21.41
CA ILE A 40 -72.46 -54.42 -21.23
C ILE A 40 -71.63 -54.13 -19.98
N PHE A 41 -71.90 -54.80 -18.86
CA PHE A 41 -71.13 -54.66 -17.63
C PHE A 41 -69.67 -55.11 -17.81
N SER A 42 -69.43 -56.22 -18.51
CA SER A 42 -68.09 -56.70 -18.85
C SER A 42 -67.36 -55.73 -19.77
N GLY A 43 -68.03 -55.16 -20.77
CA GLY A 43 -67.47 -54.12 -21.65
C GLY A 43 -67.11 -52.84 -20.90
N PHE A 44 -67.99 -52.38 -19.98
CA PHE A 44 -67.72 -51.24 -19.11
C PHE A 44 -66.54 -51.51 -18.17
N PHE A 45 -66.51 -52.68 -17.53
CA PHE A 45 -65.41 -53.11 -16.67
C PHE A 45 -64.09 -53.19 -17.45
N PHE A 46 -64.12 -53.75 -18.66
CA PHE A 46 -62.95 -53.86 -19.54
C PHE A 46 -62.45 -52.47 -19.97
N TYR A 47 -63.35 -51.54 -20.32
CA TYR A 47 -63.01 -50.16 -20.63
C TYR A 47 -62.39 -49.41 -19.43
N TRP A 48 -62.97 -49.59 -18.24
CA TRP A 48 -62.45 -49.03 -17.00
C TRP A 48 -61.06 -49.60 -16.66
N PHE A 49 -60.89 -50.92 -16.76
CA PHE A 49 -59.63 -51.61 -16.53
C PHE A 49 -58.54 -51.19 -17.53
N TYR A 50 -58.88 -51.08 -18.81
CA TYR A 50 -57.97 -50.61 -19.86
C TYR A 50 -57.52 -49.16 -19.63
N THR A 51 -58.44 -48.29 -19.21
CA THR A 51 -58.11 -46.90 -18.87
C THR A 51 -57.22 -46.82 -17.63
N GLY A 52 -57.48 -47.63 -16.61
CA GLY A 52 -56.63 -47.75 -15.42
C GLY A 52 -55.21 -48.23 -15.74
N LEU A 53 -55.09 -49.25 -16.60
CA LEU A 53 -53.79 -49.73 -17.07
C LEU A 53 -53.03 -48.67 -17.89
N LYS A 54 -53.71 -47.94 -18.77
CA LYS A 54 -53.11 -46.82 -19.52
C LYS A 54 -52.62 -45.70 -18.61
N GLN A 55 -53.37 -45.36 -17.57
CA GLN A 55 -52.94 -44.35 -16.60
C GLN A 55 -51.67 -44.78 -15.86
N GLN A 56 -51.57 -46.07 -15.47
CA GLN A 56 -50.37 -46.60 -14.84
C GLN A 56 -49.17 -46.60 -15.82
N GLN A 57 -49.39 -46.97 -17.08
CA GLN A 57 -48.34 -46.87 -18.10
C GLN A 57 -47.85 -45.43 -18.28
N ASN A 58 -48.76 -44.45 -18.28
CA ASN A 58 -48.39 -43.04 -18.35
C ASN A 58 -47.62 -42.57 -17.11
N ASN A 59 -48.03 -42.99 -15.91
CA ASN A 59 -47.31 -42.69 -14.68
C ASN A 59 -45.89 -43.28 -14.69
N LEU A 60 -45.74 -44.54 -15.13
CA LEU A 60 -44.43 -45.19 -15.29
C LEU A 60 -43.56 -44.45 -16.30
N ASN A 61 -44.12 -44.07 -17.45
CA ASN A 61 -43.40 -43.29 -18.45
C ASN A 61 -42.96 -41.93 -17.89
N GLN A 62 -43.83 -41.22 -17.15
CA GLN A 62 -43.48 -39.95 -16.49
C GLN A 62 -42.40 -40.10 -15.42
N ILE A 63 -42.43 -41.18 -14.63
CA ILE A 63 -41.39 -41.49 -13.65
C ILE A 63 -40.06 -41.76 -14.35
N ASN A 64 -40.06 -42.53 -15.44
CA ASN A 64 -38.86 -42.77 -16.23
C ASN A 64 -38.29 -41.48 -16.83
N THR A 65 -39.13 -40.59 -17.37
CA THR A 65 -38.68 -39.28 -17.86
C THR A 65 -38.07 -38.45 -16.74
N ARG A 66 -38.72 -38.35 -15.58
CA ARG A 66 -38.16 -37.63 -14.42
C ARG A 66 -36.85 -38.24 -13.92
N LEU A 67 -36.73 -39.57 -13.96
CA LEU A 67 -35.49 -40.26 -13.59
C LEU A 67 -34.37 -39.91 -14.57
N ILE A 68 -34.66 -39.87 -15.87
CA ILE A 68 -33.71 -39.44 -16.90
C ILE A 68 -33.30 -37.97 -16.68
N ASP A 69 -34.26 -37.08 -16.43
CA ASP A 69 -33.98 -35.65 -16.18
C ASP A 69 -33.13 -35.46 -14.91
N ILE A 70 -33.42 -36.22 -13.84
CA ILE A 70 -32.63 -36.19 -12.61
C ILE A 70 -31.22 -36.72 -12.88
N GLU A 71 -31.08 -37.84 -13.60
CA GLU A 71 -29.78 -38.40 -13.96
C GLU A 71 -28.98 -37.39 -14.80
N GLU A 72 -29.59 -36.78 -15.82
CA GLU A 72 -28.94 -35.76 -16.64
C GLU A 72 -28.53 -34.53 -15.81
N SER A 73 -29.42 -34.04 -14.93
CA SER A 73 -29.11 -32.93 -14.04
C SER A 73 -28.01 -33.27 -13.04
N PHE A 74 -27.96 -34.51 -12.55
CA PHE A 74 -26.95 -35.00 -11.63
C PHE A 74 -25.59 -35.12 -12.33
N GLN A 75 -25.55 -35.70 -13.53
CA GLN A 75 -24.35 -35.77 -14.35
C GLN A 75 -23.84 -34.37 -14.70
N SER A 76 -24.73 -33.46 -15.11
CA SER A 76 -24.40 -32.06 -15.37
C SER A 76 -23.83 -31.36 -14.13
N GLN A 77 -24.50 -31.50 -12.99
CA GLN A 77 -24.05 -30.95 -11.70
C GLN A 77 -22.71 -31.55 -11.25
N SER A 78 -22.48 -32.84 -11.51
CA SER A 78 -21.22 -33.54 -11.24
C SER A 78 -20.09 -32.97 -12.11
N ASN A 79 -20.30 -32.85 -13.42
CA ASN A 79 -19.35 -32.25 -14.36
C ASN A 79 -19.01 -30.80 -13.97
N PHE A 80 -20.00 -29.98 -13.63
CA PHE A 80 -19.77 -28.62 -13.15
C PHE A 80 -19.05 -28.58 -11.79
N ALA A 81 -19.28 -29.55 -10.91
CA ALA A 81 -18.56 -29.64 -9.64
C ALA A 81 -17.09 -30.00 -9.88
N GLU A 82 -16.80 -30.92 -10.79
CA GLU A 82 -15.43 -31.27 -11.18
C GLU A 82 -14.70 -30.07 -11.79
N GLU A 83 -15.35 -29.35 -12.71
CA GLU A 83 -14.79 -28.13 -13.31
C GLU A 83 -14.50 -27.06 -12.26
N ARG A 84 -15.45 -26.79 -11.34
CA ARG A 84 -15.26 -25.84 -10.24
C ARG A 84 -14.13 -26.24 -9.29
N VAL A 85 -14.01 -27.52 -8.98
CA VAL A 85 -12.88 -28.02 -8.18
C VAL A 85 -11.57 -27.78 -8.91
N GLY A 86 -11.52 -28.05 -10.22
CA GLY A 86 -10.38 -27.75 -11.07
C GLY A 86 -9.99 -26.27 -11.06
N SER A 87 -10.96 -25.36 -11.21
CA SER A 87 -10.71 -23.91 -11.19
C SER A 87 -10.23 -23.43 -9.83
N ILE A 88 -10.83 -23.91 -8.73
CA ILE A 88 -10.40 -23.58 -7.36
C ILE A 88 -8.96 -24.04 -7.11
N LEU A 89 -8.57 -25.23 -7.58
CA LEU A 89 -7.18 -25.70 -7.46
C LEU A 89 -6.21 -24.80 -8.22
N GLN A 90 -6.61 -24.32 -9.41
CA GLN A 90 -5.82 -23.36 -10.17
C GLN A 90 -5.68 -22.03 -9.42
N ASP A 91 -6.77 -21.52 -8.83
CA ASP A 91 -6.76 -20.29 -8.03
C ASP A 91 -5.87 -20.43 -6.79
N ILE A 92 -5.94 -21.55 -6.07
CA ILE A 92 -5.05 -21.84 -4.93
C ILE A 92 -3.59 -21.83 -5.38
N LYS A 93 -3.27 -22.43 -6.53
CA LYS A 93 -1.91 -22.43 -7.09
C LYS A 93 -1.44 -21.01 -7.42
N LEU A 94 -2.31 -20.20 -8.01
CA LEU A 94 -2.03 -18.81 -8.34
C LEU A 94 -1.79 -17.99 -7.06
N LEU A 95 -2.70 -18.07 -6.10
CA LEU A 95 -2.59 -17.41 -4.79
C LEU A 95 -1.30 -17.80 -4.07
N ASN A 96 -0.94 -19.09 -4.04
CA ASN A 96 0.31 -19.54 -3.43
C ASN A 96 1.54 -18.92 -4.13
N SER A 97 1.50 -18.78 -5.46
CA SER A 97 2.57 -18.10 -6.20
C SER A 97 2.66 -16.62 -5.85
N GLU A 98 1.53 -15.96 -5.63
CA GLU A 98 1.47 -14.55 -5.23
C GLU A 98 1.96 -14.34 -3.81
N VAL A 99 1.55 -15.19 -2.86
CA VAL A 99 2.06 -15.19 -1.49
C VAL A 99 3.58 -15.34 -1.50
N ARG A 100 4.13 -16.23 -2.33
CA ARG A 100 5.59 -16.38 -2.47
C ARG A 100 6.24 -15.14 -3.06
N LYS A 101 5.64 -14.51 -4.08
CA LYS A 101 6.13 -13.25 -4.67
C LYS A 101 6.13 -12.12 -3.63
N LEU A 102 5.05 -11.95 -2.88
CA LEU A 102 4.93 -10.94 -1.83
C LEU A 102 5.94 -11.18 -0.70
N TRP A 103 6.12 -12.44 -0.32
CA TRP A 103 7.13 -12.82 0.65
C TRP A 103 8.55 -12.49 0.16
N ASP A 104 8.86 -12.82 -1.10
CA ASP A 104 10.16 -12.50 -1.71
C ASP A 104 10.39 -11.00 -1.83
N LEU A 105 9.38 -10.23 -2.25
CA LEU A 105 9.45 -8.76 -2.31
C LEU A 105 9.70 -8.17 -0.91
N SER A 106 8.94 -8.59 0.08
CA SER A 106 9.05 -8.11 1.46
C SER A 106 10.42 -8.43 2.07
N ASN A 107 10.86 -9.69 1.99
CA ASN A 107 12.06 -10.14 2.69
C ASN A 107 13.36 -9.90 1.92
N LYS A 108 13.39 -10.10 0.59
CA LYS A 108 14.63 -9.96 -0.18
C LYS A 108 14.89 -8.54 -0.61
N ARG A 109 13.85 -7.77 -0.97
CA ARG A 109 14.01 -6.40 -1.48
C ARG A 109 13.70 -5.37 -0.41
N ASN A 110 12.46 -5.34 0.10
CA ASN A 110 12.02 -4.27 0.99
C ASN A 110 12.86 -4.22 2.28
N LYS A 111 13.06 -5.35 2.95
CA LYS A 111 13.90 -5.41 4.17
C LYS A 111 15.32 -4.89 3.93
N LYS A 112 15.97 -5.29 2.83
CA LYS A 112 17.33 -4.85 2.51
C LYS A 112 17.39 -3.36 2.16
N ASN A 113 16.42 -2.89 1.39
CA ASN A 113 16.33 -1.48 1.01
C ASN A 113 16.07 -0.59 2.23
N ILE A 114 15.21 -1.03 3.16
CA ILE A 114 14.96 -0.32 4.42
C ILE A 114 16.25 -0.23 5.23
N ALA A 115 16.99 -1.34 5.41
CA ALA A 115 18.27 -1.31 6.12
C ALA A 115 19.31 -0.38 5.45
N LEU A 116 19.36 -0.36 4.11
CA LEU A 116 20.22 0.56 3.38
C LEU A 116 19.81 2.02 3.61
N LEU A 117 18.52 2.32 3.53
CA LEU A 117 17.99 3.67 3.76
C LEU A 117 18.22 4.12 5.21
N GLU A 118 18.06 3.23 6.19
CA GLU A 118 18.36 3.50 7.60
C GLU A 118 19.84 3.90 7.79
N ASN A 119 20.77 3.17 7.15
CA ASN A 119 22.19 3.51 7.19
C ASN A 119 22.46 4.88 6.55
N GLN A 120 21.88 5.17 5.38
CA GLN A 120 22.03 6.46 4.71
C GLN A 120 21.47 7.61 5.55
N VAL A 121 20.32 7.41 6.20
CA VAL A 121 19.73 8.40 7.12
C VAL A 121 20.64 8.64 8.32
N ASN A 122 21.24 7.59 8.88
CA ASN A 122 22.18 7.70 9.99
C ASN A 122 23.46 8.47 9.59
N GLU A 123 24.03 8.19 8.42
CA GLU A 123 25.18 8.91 7.88
C GLU A 123 24.86 10.39 7.64
N ILE A 124 23.71 10.69 7.02
CA ILE A 124 23.24 12.06 6.80
C ILE A 124 23.04 12.78 8.14
N THR A 125 22.45 12.11 9.13
CA THR A 125 22.24 12.67 10.48
C THR A 125 23.57 13.00 11.15
N GLN A 126 24.57 12.12 11.03
CA GLN A 126 25.93 12.39 11.53
C GLN A 126 26.57 13.59 10.82
N ALA A 127 26.46 13.65 9.49
CA ALA A 127 26.97 14.78 8.71
C ALA A 127 26.30 16.11 9.09
N ILE A 128 24.99 16.12 9.30
CA ILE A 128 24.24 17.30 9.77
C ILE A 128 24.73 17.74 11.16
N ASN A 129 24.94 16.80 12.07
CA ASN A 129 25.44 17.11 13.41
C ASN A 129 26.86 17.70 13.39
N LEU A 130 27.73 17.20 12.51
CA LEU A 130 29.06 17.76 12.30
C LEU A 130 28.98 19.17 11.72
N ASN A 131 28.20 19.36 10.64
CA ASN A 131 28.00 20.67 10.03
C ASN A 131 27.40 21.70 11.01
N SER A 132 26.50 21.27 11.90
CA SER A 132 25.93 22.12 12.95
C SER A 132 27.00 22.60 13.94
N LYS A 133 27.91 21.72 14.36
CA LYS A 133 29.05 22.07 15.21
C LYS A 133 30.01 23.02 14.50
N ASP A 134 30.30 22.78 13.23
CA ASP A 134 31.15 23.65 12.41
C ASP A 134 30.50 25.03 12.26
N PHE A 135 29.19 25.10 12.07
CA PHE A 135 28.44 26.35 12.00
C PHE A 135 28.49 27.12 13.34
N GLU A 136 28.38 26.42 14.48
CA GLU A 136 28.54 27.03 15.80
C GLU A 136 29.95 27.60 16.00
N LEU A 137 30.98 26.85 15.60
CA LEU A 137 32.38 27.28 15.66
C LEU A 137 32.62 28.50 14.76
N ILE A 138 32.10 28.49 13.53
CA ILE A 138 32.17 29.62 12.60
C ILE A 138 31.48 30.85 13.19
N ASN A 139 30.27 30.69 13.75
CA ASN A 139 29.56 31.80 14.39
C ASN A 139 30.33 32.40 15.57
N ASN A 140 30.95 31.55 16.40
CA ASN A 140 31.78 32.01 17.51
C ASN A 140 33.02 32.77 17.00
N ASN A 141 33.65 32.29 15.93
CA ASN A 141 34.78 32.98 15.30
C ASN A 141 34.35 34.30 14.66
N LEU A 142 33.19 34.36 14.00
CA LEU A 142 32.62 35.60 13.46
C LEU A 142 32.31 36.62 14.57
N LYS A 143 31.76 36.18 15.71
CA LYS A 143 31.57 37.04 16.89
C LYS A 143 32.89 37.61 17.38
N LYS A 144 33.92 36.77 17.55
CA LYS A 144 35.27 37.21 17.94
C LYS A 144 35.85 38.21 16.94
N LEU A 145 35.74 37.91 15.65
CA LEU A 145 36.23 38.79 14.58
C LEU A 145 35.53 40.15 14.60
N ASN A 146 34.21 40.19 14.80
CA ASN A 146 33.46 41.43 14.97
C ASN A 146 33.95 42.25 16.18
N THR A 147 34.24 41.60 17.32
CA THR A 147 34.79 42.29 18.49
C THR A 147 36.18 42.87 18.22
N SER A 148 37.06 42.12 17.53
CA SER A 148 38.37 42.62 17.12
C SER A 148 38.25 43.77 16.11
N MET A 149 37.29 43.72 15.18
CA MET A 149 37.02 44.80 14.24
C MET A 149 36.59 46.08 14.97
N PHE A 150 35.75 45.96 16.00
CA PHE A 150 35.35 47.10 16.83
C PHE A 150 36.53 47.70 17.60
N ASP A 151 37.40 46.86 18.19
CA ASP A 151 38.63 47.35 18.84
C ASP A 151 39.55 48.08 17.86
N LEU A 152 39.75 47.52 16.67
CA LEU A 152 40.53 48.15 15.60
C LEU A 152 39.93 49.50 15.18
N GLN A 153 38.61 49.59 15.04
CA GLN A 153 37.93 50.85 14.75
C GLN A 153 38.20 51.90 15.84
N GLY A 154 38.14 51.49 17.11
CA GLY A 154 38.50 52.36 18.24
C GLY A 154 39.96 52.80 18.22
N ARG A 155 40.89 51.92 17.84
CA ARG A 155 42.32 52.26 17.67
C ARG A 155 42.55 53.22 16.51
N ILE A 156 41.87 53.02 15.38
CA ILE A 156 41.93 53.94 14.23
C ILE A 156 41.46 55.33 14.63
N ALA A 157 40.34 55.45 15.35
CA ALA A 157 39.85 56.74 15.82
C ALA A 157 40.86 57.46 16.74
N LYS A 158 41.51 56.72 17.65
CA LYS A 158 42.61 57.27 18.47
C LYS A 158 43.79 57.70 17.63
N LEU A 159 44.19 56.92 16.62
CA LEU A 159 45.30 57.26 15.72
C LEU A 159 45.01 58.54 14.93
N SER A 160 43.81 58.69 14.37
CA SER A 160 43.39 59.93 13.71
C SER A 160 43.44 61.13 14.65
N SER A 161 43.05 60.96 15.92
CA SER A 161 43.17 62.03 16.92
C SER A 161 44.62 62.39 17.23
N LEU A 162 45.55 61.42 17.20
CA LEU A 162 46.98 61.64 17.40
C LEU A 162 47.61 62.33 16.19
N GLU A 163 47.21 61.95 14.98
CA GLU A 163 47.63 62.60 13.74
C GLU A 163 47.27 64.09 13.71
N LEU A 164 46.03 64.44 14.12
CA LEU A 164 45.62 65.83 14.28
C LEU A 164 46.47 66.58 15.31
N LYS A 165 46.76 65.96 16.45
CA LYS A 165 47.62 66.57 17.48
C LYS A 165 49.04 66.77 16.96
N ALA A 166 49.61 65.80 16.26
CA ALA A 166 50.94 65.89 15.66
C ALA A 166 51.02 67.09 14.70
N GLY A 167 50.03 67.26 13.81
CA GLY A 167 49.97 68.43 12.92
C GLY A 167 49.90 69.77 13.66
N ILE A 168 49.17 69.85 14.77
CA ILE A 168 49.14 71.05 15.63
C ILE A 168 50.52 71.29 16.28
N TYR A 169 51.19 70.23 16.74
CA TYR A 169 52.53 70.35 17.30
C TYR A 169 53.57 70.79 16.27
N ASP A 170 53.47 70.29 15.02
CA ASP A 170 54.34 70.71 13.92
C ASP A 170 54.15 72.21 13.60
N GLN A 171 52.91 72.70 13.58
CA GLN A 171 52.63 74.13 13.44
C GLN A 171 53.25 74.95 14.57
N LYS A 172 53.03 74.55 15.83
CA LYS A 172 53.63 75.21 17.00
C LYS A 172 55.16 75.19 16.95
N PHE A 173 55.76 74.11 16.46
CA PHE A 173 57.20 74.00 16.33
C PHE A 173 57.74 74.96 15.27
N ASN A 174 57.05 75.10 14.14
CA ASN A 174 57.39 76.10 13.11
C ASN A 174 57.27 77.54 13.63
N ASP A 175 56.18 77.85 14.35
CA ASP A 175 55.98 79.17 14.97
C ASP A 175 57.08 79.49 15.98
N LEU A 176 57.47 78.51 16.81
CA LEU A 176 58.59 78.63 17.75
C LEU A 176 59.92 78.84 17.03
N ASN A 177 60.18 78.10 15.96
CA ASN A 177 61.40 78.24 15.17
C ASN A 177 61.49 79.65 14.54
N GLU A 178 60.38 80.18 14.05
CA GLU A 178 60.32 81.54 13.52
C GLU A 178 60.50 82.59 14.62
N ALA A 179 59.88 82.39 15.80
CA ALA A 179 60.10 83.24 16.96
C ALA A 179 61.59 83.25 17.39
N ILE A 180 62.27 82.10 17.39
CA ILE A 180 63.71 82.00 17.69
C ILE A 180 64.53 82.81 16.68
N LYS A 181 64.29 82.64 15.38
CA LYS A 181 64.98 83.44 14.34
C LYS A 181 64.76 84.93 14.54
N SER A 182 63.54 85.35 14.90
CA SER A 182 63.24 86.75 15.18
C SER A 182 64.00 87.28 16.41
N ILE A 183 64.16 86.46 17.45
CA ILE A 183 64.95 86.78 18.65
C ILE A 183 66.43 86.90 18.30
N ASP A 184 66.97 86.00 17.48
CA ASP A 184 68.37 86.07 17.06
C ASP A 184 68.64 87.30 16.18
N ALA A 185 67.72 87.65 15.27
CA ALA A 185 67.79 88.90 14.51
C ALA A 185 67.74 90.14 15.43
N TYR A 186 66.87 90.12 16.45
CA TYR A 186 66.80 91.18 17.45
C TYR A 186 68.09 91.30 18.28
N ARG A 187 68.69 90.17 18.68
CA ARG A 187 69.99 90.15 19.38
C ARG A 187 71.10 90.71 18.51
N LEU A 188 71.16 90.36 17.22
CA LEU A 188 72.12 90.93 16.29
C LEU A 188 71.95 92.45 16.16
N GLN A 189 70.70 92.92 16.04
CA GLN A 189 70.41 94.34 15.97
C GLN A 189 70.78 95.09 17.26
N ILE A 190 70.48 94.54 18.44
CA ILE A 190 70.90 95.11 19.71
C ILE A 190 72.42 95.18 19.79
N ASN A 191 73.11 94.08 19.48
CA ASN A 191 74.57 94.03 19.55
C ASN A 191 75.22 95.07 18.62
N GLN A 192 74.65 95.29 17.42
CA GLN A 192 75.07 96.37 16.53
C GLN A 192 74.86 97.75 17.14
N ARG A 193 73.67 98.02 17.70
CA ARG A 193 73.37 99.30 18.36
C ARG A 193 74.24 99.55 19.58
N LEU A 194 74.54 98.53 20.38
CA LEU A 194 75.46 98.65 21.52
C LEU A 194 76.86 99.00 21.04
N LEU A 195 77.34 98.37 19.97
CA LEU A 195 78.64 98.68 19.37
C LEU A 195 78.68 100.12 18.82
N GLU A 196 77.60 100.60 18.22
CA GLU A 196 77.46 102.00 17.80
C GLU A 196 77.49 102.96 19.00
N ILE A 197 76.80 102.65 20.10
CA ILE A 197 76.84 103.43 21.35
C ILE A 197 78.25 103.45 21.94
N ASP A 198 78.94 102.30 21.99
CA ASP A 198 80.32 102.22 22.47
C ASP A 198 81.27 103.05 21.60
N GLN A 199 81.09 103.03 20.28
CA GLN A 199 81.85 103.90 19.36
C GLN A 199 81.56 105.37 19.63
N GLN A 200 80.30 105.76 19.83
CA GLN A 200 79.92 107.12 20.17
C GLN A 200 80.52 107.57 21.51
N LEU A 201 80.48 106.73 22.55
CA LEU A 201 81.11 107.00 23.85
C LEU A 201 82.63 107.14 23.74
N ASN A 202 83.30 106.25 23.01
CA ASN A 202 84.74 106.34 22.79
C ASN A 202 85.14 107.59 21.99
N SER A 203 84.37 107.97 20.97
CA SER A 203 84.59 109.22 20.23
C SER A 203 84.38 110.46 21.09
N SER A 204 83.46 110.41 22.06
CA SER A 204 83.22 111.49 23.02
C SER A 204 84.34 111.57 24.09
N ASN A 205 84.92 110.44 24.50
CA ASN A 205 86.06 110.38 25.43
C ASN A 205 87.42 110.71 24.78
N LEU A 206 87.58 110.52 23.46
CA LEU A 206 88.79 110.89 22.70
C LEU A 206 88.87 112.37 22.33
N ASN A 207 87.88 113.16 22.76
CA ASN A 207 87.89 114.61 22.64
C ASN A 207 87.92 115.24 24.04
N PRO A 208 89.09 115.28 24.72
CA PRO A 208 89.22 116.05 25.93
C PRO A 208 89.25 117.55 25.58
N GLU A 209 88.20 118.23 26.04
CA GLU A 209 88.21 119.61 26.56
C GLU A 209 88.23 120.81 25.58
N PRO A 210 87.88 122.04 26.02
CA PRO A 210 87.82 122.59 27.40
C PRO A 210 86.42 122.74 28.03
#